data_AF-A0A651EU82-F1
#
_entry.id   AF-A0A651EU82-F1
#
_cell.length_a   1.000
_cell.length_b   1.000
_cell.length_c   1.000
_cell.angle_alpha   90.00
_cell.angle_beta   90.00
_cell.angle_gamma   90.00
#
_symmetry.space_group_name_H-M   'P 1'
#
loop_
_entity.id
_entity.type
_entity.pdbx_description
1 polymer ?
#
loop_
_entity_poly.entity_id
_entity_poly.type
_entity_poly.pdbx_seq_one_letter_code
_entity_poly.pdbx_strand_id
1 'polypeptide(L)'
;MNLRFNDYPEAFTQLKQDPQLLPLAIEEVLRYRSPVQAMARFTQVETQLHGQTIPAGKMVTVWIGAANRDEAQFEHAEVFMIDRDPNPHLAFGNGIHFCLGALLARLEAKIVLSAVLERLPNLRIVPNKKLEFISSIEVHGIKYLPVLF
;
A
#
# COMPACT_ATOMS: atom_id res chain seq x y z
N MET A 1 10.56 12.46 -0.27
CA MET A 1 9.62 11.37 -0.58
C MET A 1 8.73 11.23 0.65
N ASN A 2 7.58 11.90 0.63
CA ASN A 2 6.75 12.19 1.79
C ASN A 2 5.66 11.13 1.96
N LEU A 3 5.11 11.02 3.17
CA LEU A 3 3.83 10.34 3.39
C LEU A 3 2.73 11.18 2.77
N ARG A 4 1.97 10.56 1.89
CA ARG A 4 1.25 11.23 0.81
C ARG A 4 0.06 12.08 1.25
N PHE A 5 -0.46 11.99 2.47
CA PHE A 5 -1.49 12.94 2.94
C PHE A 5 -1.02 14.40 2.92
N ASN A 6 0.30 14.66 2.98
CA ASN A 6 0.85 16.00 2.78
C ASN A 6 1.00 16.40 1.30
N ASP A 7 1.13 15.41 0.40
CA ASP A 7 1.20 15.63 -1.05
C ASP A 7 -0.21 15.63 -1.70
N TYR A 8 -1.23 15.15 -0.97
CA TYR A 8 -2.65 15.11 -1.34
C TYR A 8 -3.51 15.67 -0.18
N PRO A 9 -3.36 16.97 0.16
CA PRO A 9 -4.14 17.60 1.23
C PRO A 9 -5.66 17.54 0.96
N GLU A 10 -6.06 17.46 -0.31
CA GLU A 10 -7.44 17.28 -0.74
C GLU A 10 -8.01 15.95 -0.27
N ALA A 11 -7.24 14.86 -0.34
CA ALA A 11 -7.66 13.53 0.13
C ALA A 11 -7.99 13.52 1.63
N PHE A 12 -7.17 14.19 2.45
CA PHE A 12 -7.41 14.30 3.89
C PHE A 12 -8.65 15.16 4.19
N THR A 13 -8.87 16.21 3.39
CA THR A 13 -10.06 17.07 3.51
C THR A 13 -11.32 16.32 3.11
N GLN A 14 -11.29 15.56 2.02
CA GLN A 14 -12.38 14.70 1.57
C GLN A 14 -12.73 13.66 2.63
N LEU A 15 -11.74 12.98 3.22
CA LEU A 15 -11.99 11.99 4.29
C LEU A 15 -12.58 12.58 5.57
N LYS A 16 -12.31 13.86 5.87
CA LYS A 16 -12.97 14.56 6.98
C LYS A 16 -14.42 14.90 6.66
N GLN A 17 -14.70 15.32 5.43
CA GLN A 17 -16.04 15.69 4.98
C GLN A 17 -16.93 14.45 4.79
N ASP A 18 -16.35 13.35 4.31
CA ASP A 18 -17.01 12.07 4.11
C ASP A 18 -16.17 10.90 4.65
N PRO A 19 -16.29 10.59 5.96
CA PRO A 19 -15.63 9.45 6.57
C PRO A 19 -16.05 8.08 6.00
N GLN A 20 -17.14 8.00 5.22
CA GLN A 20 -17.57 6.75 4.61
C GLN A 20 -16.61 6.28 3.51
N LEU A 21 -15.79 7.18 2.97
CA LEU A 21 -14.72 6.86 2.00
C LEU A 21 -13.52 6.14 2.62
N LEU A 22 -13.42 6.12 3.97
CA LEU A 22 -12.24 5.59 4.65
C LEU A 22 -11.89 4.13 4.27
N PRO A 23 -12.83 3.18 4.13
CA PRO A 23 -12.51 1.82 3.68
C PRO A 23 -11.87 1.79 2.29
N LEU A 24 -12.38 2.57 1.32
CA LEU A 24 -11.81 2.65 -0.03
C LEU A 24 -10.42 3.29 0.00
N ALA A 25 -10.25 4.35 0.79
CA ALA A 25 -8.97 5.02 0.94
C ALA A 25 -7.89 4.11 1.55
N ILE A 26 -8.27 3.21 2.47
CA ILE A 26 -7.35 2.21 3.03
C ILE A 26 -6.86 1.25 1.94
N GLU A 27 -7.75 0.73 1.09
CA GLU A 27 -7.35 -0.12 -0.04
C GLU A 27 -6.46 0.65 -1.02
N GLU A 28 -6.75 1.92 -1.31
CA GLU A 28 -5.89 2.72 -2.19
C GLU A 28 -4.51 2.98 -1.58
N VAL A 29 -4.41 3.21 -0.28
CA VAL A 29 -3.12 3.32 0.41
C VAL A 29 -2.35 2.00 0.29
N LEU A 30 -3.03 0.86 0.48
CA LEU A 30 -2.42 -0.47 0.36
C LEU A 30 -1.92 -0.74 -1.07
N ARG A 31 -2.69 -0.37 -2.11
CA ARG A 31 -2.23 -0.45 -3.50
C ARG A 31 -1.03 0.47 -3.73
N TYR A 32 -1.17 1.75 -3.40
CA TYR A 32 -0.21 2.78 -3.78
C TYR A 32 1.11 2.72 -2.98
N ARG A 33 1.05 2.24 -1.74
CA ARG A 33 2.15 2.15 -0.79
C ARG A 33 2.08 0.82 -0.02
N SER A 34 2.13 -0.28 -0.76
CA SER A 34 2.09 -1.62 -0.18
C SER A 34 3.18 -1.81 0.88
N PRO A 35 2.85 -2.20 2.12
CA PRO A 35 3.88 -2.44 3.14
C PRO A 35 4.84 -3.55 2.72
N VAL A 36 4.33 -4.61 2.09
CA VAL A 36 5.15 -5.64 1.45
C VAL A 36 5.33 -5.28 -0.03
N GLN A 37 6.58 -5.10 -0.45
CA GLN A 37 6.97 -4.73 -1.82
C GLN A 37 7.32 -5.94 -2.67
N ALA A 38 7.86 -7.00 -2.06
CA ALA A 38 8.35 -8.17 -2.77
C ALA A 38 8.11 -9.44 -1.95
N MET A 39 7.88 -10.55 -2.64
CA MET A 39 7.86 -11.89 -2.05
C MET A 39 8.65 -12.86 -2.93
N ALA A 40 9.41 -13.75 -2.29
CA ALA A 40 10.12 -14.81 -3.00
C ALA A 40 9.23 -16.05 -3.27
N ARG A 41 9.47 -16.69 -4.40
CA ARG A 41 8.99 -18.03 -4.77
C ARG A 41 10.17 -18.85 -5.29
N PHE A 42 10.04 -20.16 -5.28
CA PHE A 42 11.01 -21.07 -5.90
C PHE A 42 10.29 -21.98 -6.88
N THR A 43 10.85 -22.12 -8.08
CA THR A 43 10.35 -23.08 -9.07
C THR A 43 10.63 -24.49 -8.60
N GLN A 44 9.59 -25.35 -8.55
CA GLN A 44 9.77 -26.77 -8.21
C GLN A 44 10.19 -27.60 -9.42
N VAL A 45 9.80 -27.16 -10.61
CA VAL A 45 10.12 -27.75 -11.91
C VAL A 45 10.47 -26.63 -12.89
N GLU A 46 11.08 -26.96 -14.02
CA GLU A 46 11.19 -26.01 -15.12
C GLU A 46 9.80 -25.52 -15.53
N THR A 47 9.65 -24.22 -15.71
CA THR A 47 8.38 -23.60 -16.07
C THR A 47 8.58 -22.44 -17.04
N GLN A 48 7.49 -21.98 -17.66
CA GLN A 48 7.49 -20.80 -18.51
C GLN A 48 6.63 -19.70 -17.90
N LEU A 49 7.14 -18.47 -17.89
CA LEU A 49 6.42 -17.28 -17.47
C LEU A 49 6.67 -16.16 -18.48
N HIS A 50 5.61 -15.63 -19.10
CA HIS A 50 5.70 -14.60 -20.16
C HIS A 50 6.72 -14.94 -21.27
N GLY A 51 6.74 -16.20 -21.70
CA GLY A 51 7.65 -16.69 -22.74
C GLY A 51 9.11 -16.90 -22.29
N GLN A 52 9.41 -16.72 -21.00
CA GLN A 52 10.73 -16.99 -20.42
C GLN A 52 10.77 -18.34 -19.74
N THR A 53 11.74 -19.19 -20.08
CA THR A 53 11.99 -20.46 -19.39
C THR A 53 12.75 -20.21 -18.09
N ILE A 54 12.20 -20.67 -16.98
CA ILE A 54 12.81 -20.61 -15.64
C ILE A 54 13.12 -22.04 -15.20
N PRO A 55 14.40 -22.41 -15.05
CA PRO A 55 14.78 -23.75 -14.59
C PRO A 55 14.22 -24.09 -13.20
N ALA A 56 14.19 -25.37 -12.84
CA ALA A 56 13.85 -25.82 -11.49
C ALA A 56 14.85 -25.28 -10.44
N GLY A 57 14.37 -25.06 -9.21
CA GLY A 57 15.18 -24.60 -8.07
C GLY A 57 15.62 -23.14 -8.15
N LYS A 58 15.03 -22.33 -9.03
CA LYS A 58 15.36 -20.91 -9.16
C LYS A 58 14.44 -20.05 -8.30
N MET A 59 15.02 -19.04 -7.67
CA MET A 59 14.27 -18.02 -6.96
C MET A 59 13.60 -17.07 -7.96
N VAL A 60 12.34 -16.78 -7.74
CA VAL A 60 11.53 -15.81 -8.49
C VAL A 60 11.02 -14.78 -7.50
N THR A 61 11.34 -13.51 -7.73
CA THR A 61 10.85 -12.40 -6.92
C THR A 61 9.58 -11.83 -7.54
N VAL A 62 8.49 -11.86 -6.79
CA VAL A 62 7.22 -11.24 -7.17
C VAL A 62 7.19 -9.83 -6.61
N TRP A 63 7.32 -8.83 -7.48
CA TRP A 63 7.30 -7.41 -7.11
C TRP A 63 5.87 -6.88 -6.97
N ILE A 64 5.27 -7.07 -5.78
CA ILE A 64 3.93 -6.58 -5.43
C ILE A 64 3.81 -5.07 -5.66
N GLY A 65 4.82 -4.30 -5.24
CA GLY A 65 4.80 -2.85 -5.42
C GLY A 65 4.71 -2.44 -6.89
N ALA A 66 5.37 -3.18 -7.79
CA ALA A 66 5.30 -2.93 -9.23
C ALA A 66 3.96 -3.38 -9.83
N ALA A 67 3.47 -4.56 -9.45
CA ALA A 67 2.16 -5.07 -9.92
C ALA A 67 1.00 -4.13 -9.54
N ASN A 68 1.06 -3.51 -8.36
CA ASN A 68 0.08 -2.52 -7.94
C ASN A 68 0.15 -1.17 -8.69
N ARG A 69 1.12 -1.03 -9.60
CA ARG A 69 1.30 0.10 -10.52
C ARG A 69 1.12 -0.27 -11.99
N ASP A 70 0.69 -1.50 -12.27
CA ASP A 70 0.49 -1.96 -13.63
C ASP A 70 -0.73 -1.28 -14.28
N GLU A 71 -0.50 -0.51 -15.35
CA GLU A 71 -1.56 0.18 -16.10
C GLU A 71 -2.49 -0.80 -16.84
N ALA A 72 -2.07 -2.04 -17.08
CA ALA A 72 -2.95 -3.07 -17.63
C ALA A 72 -4.06 -3.48 -16.63
N GLN A 73 -3.85 -3.24 -15.33
CA GLN A 73 -4.80 -3.56 -14.27
C GLN A 73 -5.43 -2.32 -13.60
N PHE A 74 -4.69 -1.22 -13.54
CA PHE A 74 -5.12 0.02 -12.87
C PHE A 74 -5.02 1.20 -13.84
N GLU A 75 -6.16 1.71 -14.31
CA GLU A 75 -6.17 2.96 -15.05
C GLU A 75 -5.58 4.11 -14.19
N HIS A 76 -4.72 4.92 -14.79
CA HIS A 76 -3.95 5.97 -14.11
C HIS A 76 -3.23 5.45 -12.85
N ALA A 77 -2.51 4.34 -12.97
CA ALA A 77 -1.93 3.61 -11.83
C ALA A 77 -1.02 4.47 -10.92
N GLU A 78 -0.40 5.50 -11.48
CA GLU A 78 0.46 6.45 -10.76
C GLU A 78 -0.30 7.53 -9.98
N VAL A 79 -1.61 7.68 -10.22
CA VAL A 79 -2.48 8.60 -9.49
C VAL A 79 -3.06 7.89 -8.27
N PHE A 80 -2.98 8.57 -7.12
CA PHE A 80 -3.63 8.16 -5.89
C PHE A 80 -5.07 8.66 -5.88
N MET A 81 -6.05 7.75 -5.89
CA MET A 81 -7.48 8.08 -5.93
C MET A 81 -8.18 7.39 -4.75
N ILE A 82 -8.62 8.19 -3.76
CA ILE A 82 -9.15 7.67 -2.49
C ILE A 82 -10.41 6.81 -2.64
N ASP A 83 -11.12 6.99 -3.74
CA ASP A 83 -12.38 6.36 -4.10
C ASP A 83 -12.23 5.31 -5.20
N ARG A 84 -10.98 4.88 -5.51
CA ARG A 84 -10.72 3.85 -6.53
C ARG A 84 -11.50 2.57 -6.23
N ASP A 85 -12.42 2.23 -7.13
CA ASP A 85 -13.19 1.00 -7.12
C ASP A 85 -13.45 0.55 -8.56
N PRO A 86 -13.19 -0.71 -8.95
CA PRO A 86 -12.57 -1.78 -8.16
C PRO A 86 -11.08 -1.54 -7.85
N ASN A 87 -10.60 -2.11 -6.73
CA ASN A 87 -9.19 -2.01 -6.32
C ASN A 87 -8.55 -3.38 -6.04
N PRO A 88 -8.32 -4.23 -7.07
CA PRO A 88 -7.83 -5.60 -6.92
C PRO A 88 -6.30 -5.66 -6.67
N HIS A 89 -5.82 -4.92 -5.67
CA HIS A 89 -4.39 -4.84 -5.35
C HIS A 89 -3.85 -6.13 -4.71
N LEU A 90 -2.54 -6.34 -4.82
CA LEU A 90 -1.82 -7.50 -4.29
C LEU A 90 -1.09 -7.21 -2.96
N ALA A 91 -1.40 -6.12 -2.26
CA ALA A 91 -0.72 -5.75 -1.01
C ALA A 91 -0.79 -6.83 0.10
N PHE A 92 -1.82 -7.68 0.06
CA PHE A 92 -2.00 -8.83 0.94
C PHE A 92 -1.63 -10.18 0.29
N GLY A 93 -0.98 -10.15 -0.88
CA GLY A 93 -0.74 -11.32 -1.71
C GLY A 93 -2.03 -11.86 -2.35
N ASN A 94 -1.94 -13.07 -2.89
CA ASN A 94 -3.06 -13.79 -3.50
C ASN A 94 -2.83 -15.31 -3.42
N GLY A 95 -3.89 -16.09 -3.54
CA GLY A 95 -3.86 -17.56 -3.55
C GLY A 95 -3.72 -18.18 -2.16
N ILE A 96 -3.12 -19.38 -2.10
CA ILE A 96 -3.05 -20.19 -0.86
C ILE A 96 -2.24 -19.54 0.28
N HIS A 97 -1.44 -18.54 -0.04
CA HIS A 97 -0.66 -17.75 0.92
C HIS A 97 -1.22 -16.33 1.09
N PHE A 98 -2.48 -16.10 0.72
CA PHE A 98 -3.16 -14.83 0.99
C PHE A 98 -3.07 -14.49 2.48
N CYS A 99 -2.85 -13.20 2.78
CA CYS A 99 -2.61 -12.74 4.14
C CYS A 99 -3.79 -13.09 5.07
N LEU A 100 -3.54 -14.00 6.01
CA LEU A 100 -4.51 -14.39 7.04
C LEU A 100 -4.98 -13.20 7.89
N GLY A 101 -4.10 -12.22 8.11
CA GLY A 101 -4.37 -11.02 8.90
C GLY A 101 -5.05 -9.89 8.14
N ALA A 102 -5.41 -10.06 6.86
CA ALA A 102 -5.88 -8.96 6.02
C ALA A 102 -7.16 -8.27 6.55
N LEU A 103 -8.07 -9.02 7.17
CA LEU A 103 -9.27 -8.46 7.79
C LEU A 103 -8.95 -7.66 9.06
N LEU A 104 -8.05 -8.19 9.90
CA LEU A 104 -7.62 -7.53 11.12
C LEU A 104 -6.87 -6.23 10.82
N ALA A 105 -5.93 -6.25 9.86
CA ALA A 105 -5.17 -5.07 9.46
C ALA A 105 -6.08 -3.93 8.95
N ARG A 106 -7.12 -4.27 8.17
CA ARG A 106 -8.12 -3.30 7.72
C ARG A 106 -8.94 -2.72 8.87
N LEU A 107 -9.34 -3.56 9.82
CA LEU A 107 -10.07 -3.12 11.01
C LEU A 107 -9.21 -2.15 11.85
N GLU A 108 -7.96 -2.51 12.12
CA GLU A 108 -7.02 -1.67 12.86
C GLU A 108 -6.80 -0.33 12.17
N ALA A 109 -6.53 -0.34 10.86
CA ALA A 109 -6.36 0.88 10.06
C ALA A 109 -7.62 1.76 10.12
N LYS A 110 -8.81 1.18 9.96
CA LYS A 110 -10.08 1.90 10.05
C LYS A 110 -10.26 2.55 11.42
N ILE A 111 -10.03 1.82 12.50
CA ILE A 111 -10.20 2.33 13.87
C ILE A 111 -9.22 3.49 14.13
N VAL A 112 -7.93 3.28 13.85
CA VAL A 112 -6.89 4.28 14.12
C VAL A 112 -7.12 5.54 13.28
N LEU A 113 -7.38 5.39 11.97
CA LEU A 113 -7.59 6.54 11.09
C LEU A 113 -8.87 7.30 11.43
N SER A 114 -9.95 6.61 11.80
CA SER A 114 -11.18 7.26 12.27
C SER A 114 -10.92 8.09 13.53
N ALA A 115 -10.23 7.51 14.52
CA ALA A 115 -9.91 8.21 15.77
C ALA A 115 -8.98 9.41 15.55
N VAL A 116 -8.02 9.30 14.63
CA VAL A 116 -7.14 10.41 14.25
C VAL A 116 -7.92 11.54 13.57
N LEU A 117 -8.79 11.22 12.61
CA LEU A 117 -9.60 12.22 11.91
C LEU A 117 -10.55 12.97 12.85
N GLU A 118 -11.13 12.26 13.83
CA GLU A 118 -12.06 12.82 14.81
C GLU A 118 -11.34 13.65 15.89
N ARG A 119 -10.26 13.10 16.48
CA ARG A 119 -9.64 13.68 17.69
C ARG A 119 -8.48 14.62 17.41
N LEU A 120 -7.84 14.50 16.26
CA LEU A 120 -6.69 15.30 15.87
C LEU A 120 -6.96 16.00 14.52
N PRO A 121 -8.01 16.87 14.44
CA PRO A 121 -8.42 17.48 13.18
C PRO A 121 -7.33 18.41 12.60
N ASN A 122 -6.39 18.90 13.41
CA ASN A 122 -5.29 19.74 12.95
C ASN A 122 -3.97 18.97 12.77
N LEU A 123 -4.01 17.62 12.83
CA LEU A 123 -2.84 16.78 12.62
C LEU A 123 -2.20 17.12 11.28
N ARG A 124 -0.92 17.47 11.32
CA ARG A 124 -0.10 17.73 10.14
C ARG A 124 1.32 17.20 10.33
N ILE A 125 1.94 16.77 9.24
CA ILE A 125 3.33 16.32 9.26
C ILE A 125 4.24 17.55 9.45
N VAL A 126 5.30 17.41 10.24
CA VAL A 126 6.28 18.50 10.41
C VAL A 126 6.90 18.83 9.04
N PRO A 127 6.79 20.08 8.55
CA PRO A 127 7.32 20.47 7.24
C PRO A 127 8.82 20.25 7.14
N ASN A 128 9.29 19.93 5.92
CA ASN A 128 10.71 19.81 5.57
C ASN A 128 11.51 18.77 6.39
N LYS A 129 10.84 17.88 7.15
CA LYS A 129 11.51 16.76 7.79
C LYS A 129 11.74 15.63 6.79
N LYS A 130 13.00 15.23 6.64
CA LYS A 130 13.36 14.04 5.88
C LYS A 130 12.83 12.81 6.61
N LEU A 131 11.97 12.06 5.93
CA LEU A 131 11.49 10.78 6.46
C LEU A 131 12.58 9.71 6.31
N GLU A 132 12.71 8.92 7.36
CA GLU A 132 13.55 7.73 7.35
C GLU A 132 12.72 6.50 7.08
N PHE A 133 13.18 5.67 6.14
CA PHE A 133 12.50 4.44 5.74
C PHE A 133 13.19 3.23 6.35
N ILE A 134 12.42 2.15 6.51
CA ILE A 134 12.93 0.83 6.85
C ILE A 134 13.91 0.41 5.75
N SER A 135 15.10 -0.05 6.13
CA SER A 135 16.14 -0.51 5.20
C SER A 135 15.88 -1.95 4.80
N SER A 136 14.86 -2.17 3.96
CA SER A 136 14.46 -3.50 3.47
C SER A 136 14.08 -3.43 2.00
N ILE A 137 14.37 -4.50 1.26
CA ILE A 137 13.90 -4.70 -0.11
C ILE A 137 12.47 -5.25 -0.14
N GLU A 138 12.04 -5.94 0.92
CA GLU A 138 10.73 -6.59 1.01
C GLU A 138 9.69 -5.70 1.67
N VAL A 139 10.11 -4.83 2.58
CA VAL A 139 9.22 -4.01 3.40
C VAL A 139 9.46 -2.53 3.12
N HIS A 140 8.39 -1.83 2.75
CA HIS A 140 8.36 -0.38 2.64
C HIS A 140 7.55 0.22 3.77
N GLY A 141 8.19 1.08 4.55
CA GLY A 141 7.56 1.79 5.65
C GLY A 141 8.51 2.84 6.21
N ILE A 142 7.94 3.77 6.96
CA ILE A 142 8.70 4.79 7.68
C ILE A 142 9.08 4.27 9.07
N LYS A 143 10.19 4.76 9.62
CA LYS A 143 10.57 4.46 11.01
C LYS A 143 9.85 5.35 12.02
N TYR A 144 9.66 6.63 11.65
CA TYR A 144 9.02 7.63 12.50
C TYR A 144 8.23 8.62 11.64
N LEU A 145 7.11 9.09 12.18
CA LEU A 145 6.30 10.14 11.57
C LEU A 145 6.23 11.36 12.50
N PRO A 146 7.05 12.39 12.30
CA PRO A 146 6.97 13.61 13.10
C PRO A 146 5.71 14.40 12.72
N VAL A 147 4.85 14.67 13.70
CA VAL A 147 3.58 15.38 13.52
C VAL A 147 3.43 16.56 14.48
N LEU A 148 2.57 17.50 14.12
CA LEU A 148 2.04 18.59 14.93
C LEU A 148 0.51 18.43 14.97
N PHE A 149 -0.15 18.76 16.09
CA PHE A 149 -1.61 18.70 16.24
C PHE A 149 -2.11 19.82 17.16
#